data_AF-A0A5J6CIG6-F1
#
_entry.id   AF-A0A5J6CIG6-F1
#
_cell.length_a   1.000
_cell.length_b   1.000
_cell.length_c   1.000
_cell.angle_alpha   90.00
_cell.angle_beta   90.00
_cell.angle_gamma   90.00
#
_symmetry.space_group_name_H-M   'P 1'
#
loop_
_entity.id
_entity.type
_entity.pdbx_description
1 polymer ?
#
loop_
_entity_poly.entity_id
_entity_poly.type
_entity_poly.pdbx_seq_one_letter_code
_entity_poly.pdbx_strand_id
1 'polypeptide(L)'
;FTANTSLAHYCRDNGLLLHIHRAMHAVIDRQKNHGMHFRVLAKALRMSGGDHIHSGTVVGKLEGEREITLGFVDLLRDDFVEKDRSRGIYFTQDWVSLPGVLPVASGGIHVWHMPAL
;
A
#
# COMPACT_ATOMS: atom_id res chain seq x y z
N PHE A 1 -9.93 -10.11 -4.51
CA PHE A 1 -9.47 -10.65 -3.22
C PHE A 1 -9.52 -12.17 -3.15
N THR A 2 -10.64 -12.85 -3.46
CA THR A 2 -10.72 -14.34 -3.40
C THR A 2 -9.53 -15.06 -4.06
N ALA A 3 -9.26 -14.78 -5.35
CA ALA A 3 -8.12 -15.39 -6.05
C ALA A 3 -6.75 -14.97 -5.49
N ASN A 4 -6.63 -13.73 -4.98
CA ASN A 4 -5.38 -13.26 -4.36
C ASN A 4 -5.05 -14.06 -3.10
N THR A 5 -6.03 -14.29 -2.24
CA THR A 5 -5.82 -15.07 -1.01
C THR A 5 -5.42 -16.52 -1.32
N SER A 6 -6.07 -17.15 -2.31
CA SER A 6 -5.65 -18.49 -2.79
C SER A 6 -4.20 -18.49 -3.29
N LEU A 7 -3.81 -17.48 -4.06
CA LEU A 7 -2.45 -17.35 -4.57
C LEU A 7 -1.44 -17.07 -3.45
N ALA A 8 -1.78 -16.24 -2.46
CA ALA A 8 -0.93 -15.95 -1.32
C ALA A 8 -0.65 -17.21 -0.46
N HIS A 9 -1.67 -18.05 -0.25
CA HIS A 9 -1.48 -19.34 0.41
C HIS A 9 -0.55 -20.26 -0.40
N TYR A 10 -0.79 -20.37 -1.71
CA TYR A 10 0.09 -21.15 -2.60
C TYR A 10 1.55 -20.65 -2.55
N CYS A 11 1.77 -19.34 -2.65
CA CYS A 11 3.10 -18.75 -2.58
C CYS A 11 3.79 -19.07 -1.25
N ARG A 12 3.05 -18.99 -0.13
CA ARG A 12 3.57 -19.38 1.19
C ARG A 12 4.01 -20.84 1.21
N ASP A 13 3.16 -21.74 0.75
CA ASP A 13 3.41 -23.19 0.77
C ASP A 13 4.56 -23.61 -0.16
N ASN A 14 4.92 -22.77 -1.14
CA ASN A 14 5.94 -23.04 -2.15
C ASN A 14 7.17 -22.13 -2.03
N GLY A 15 7.28 -21.31 -0.98
CA GLY A 15 8.44 -20.43 -0.76
C GLY A 15 8.63 -19.36 -1.83
N LEU A 16 7.54 -18.89 -2.45
CA LEU A 16 7.56 -17.85 -3.48
C LEU A 16 7.21 -16.48 -2.89
N LEU A 17 7.97 -15.45 -3.25
CA LEU A 17 7.57 -14.07 -3.01
C LEU A 17 6.45 -13.66 -3.97
N LEU A 18 5.49 -12.88 -3.48
CA LEU A 18 4.31 -12.44 -4.21
C LEU A 18 4.27 -10.90 -4.33
N HIS A 19 4.60 -10.40 -5.52
CA HIS A 19 4.46 -8.98 -5.85
C HIS A 19 3.05 -8.63 -6.31
N ILE A 20 2.44 -7.61 -5.69
CA ILE A 20 1.08 -7.17 -6.00
C ILE A 20 1.08 -5.84 -6.76
N HIS A 21 0.56 -5.89 -7.98
CA HIS A 21 0.27 -4.68 -8.76
C HIS A 21 -1.17 -4.21 -8.49
N ARG A 22 -1.35 -2.94 -8.15
CA ARG A 22 -2.67 -2.35 -7.82
C ARG A 22 -3.48 -1.92 -9.05
N ALA A 23 -3.46 -2.69 -10.14
CA ALA A 23 -4.21 -2.31 -11.35
C ALA A 23 -5.69 -2.03 -11.01
N MET A 24 -6.31 -1.07 -11.71
CA MET A 24 -7.69 -0.60 -11.46
C MET A 24 -7.94 0.21 -10.18
N HIS A 25 -6.97 0.33 -9.24
CA HIS A 25 -7.22 1.01 -7.95
C HIS A 25 -7.78 2.43 -8.07
N ALA A 26 -7.24 3.23 -9.01
CA ALA A 26 -7.63 4.62 -9.24
C ALA A 26 -9.07 4.82 -9.73
N VAL A 27 -9.76 3.75 -10.14
CA VAL A 27 -11.21 3.77 -10.42
C VAL A 27 -12.00 4.00 -9.13
N ILE A 28 -11.46 3.58 -7.99
CA ILE A 28 -12.17 3.57 -6.70
C ILE A 28 -11.56 4.56 -5.70
N ASP A 29 -10.25 4.83 -5.77
CA ASP A 29 -9.55 5.57 -4.70
C ASP A 29 -9.09 6.99 -5.06
N ARG A 30 -9.39 7.46 -6.28
CA ARG A 30 -8.91 8.76 -6.76
C ARG A 30 -9.78 9.93 -6.33
N GLN A 31 -11.10 9.80 -6.35
CA GLN A 31 -12.01 10.91 -6.09
C GLN A 31 -12.19 11.12 -4.58
N LYS A 32 -11.99 12.35 -4.09
CA LYS A 32 -12.09 12.67 -2.65
C LYS A 32 -13.53 12.58 -2.12
N ASN A 33 -14.53 12.78 -2.98
CA ASN A 33 -15.94 12.85 -2.60
C ASN A 33 -16.71 11.53 -2.75
N HIS A 34 -16.16 10.52 -3.42
CA HIS A 34 -16.81 9.23 -3.62
C HIS A 34 -15.78 8.13 -3.86
N GLY A 35 -15.97 6.97 -3.22
CA GLY A 35 -15.12 5.79 -3.40
C GLY A 35 -14.53 5.29 -2.09
N MET A 36 -13.36 4.66 -2.17
CA MET A 36 -12.64 4.12 -1.02
C MET A 36 -11.17 4.51 -1.10
N HIS A 37 -10.67 5.24 -0.11
CA HIS A 37 -9.28 5.67 -0.11
C HIS A 37 -8.29 4.48 -0.10
N PHE A 38 -7.17 4.59 -0.82
CA PHE A 38 -6.18 3.52 -1.02
C PHE A 38 -5.69 2.88 0.29
N ARG A 39 -5.56 3.64 1.38
CA ARG A 39 -5.22 3.12 2.72
C ARG A 39 -6.08 1.93 3.16
N VAL A 40 -7.36 1.88 2.76
CA VAL A 40 -8.26 0.76 3.05
C VAL A 40 -7.89 -0.46 2.21
N LEU A 41 -7.60 -0.26 0.92
CA LEU A 41 -7.13 -1.31 0.01
C LEU A 41 -5.75 -1.86 0.43
N ALA A 42 -4.86 -1.00 0.94
CA ALA A 42 -3.56 -1.39 1.48
C ALA A 42 -3.70 -2.32 2.69
N LYS A 43 -4.58 -1.99 3.65
CA LYS A 43 -4.91 -2.87 4.78
C LYS A 43 -5.53 -4.19 4.30
N ALA A 44 -6.50 -4.12 3.38
CA ALA A 44 -7.15 -5.30 2.83
C ALA A 44 -6.17 -6.23 2.13
N LEU A 45 -5.17 -5.68 1.42
CA LEU A 45 -4.12 -6.46 0.79
C LEU A 45 -3.17 -7.07 1.82
N ARG A 46 -2.69 -6.32 2.82
CA ARG A 46 -1.83 -6.85 3.89
C ARG A 46 -2.48 -8.06 4.59
N MET A 47 -3.80 -8.01 4.80
CA MET A 47 -4.57 -9.15 5.33
C MET A 47 -4.78 -10.30 4.32
N SER A 48 -5.02 -9.98 3.05
CA SER A 48 -5.23 -11.00 1.99
C SER A 48 -3.95 -11.74 1.63
N GLY A 49 -2.79 -11.11 1.82
CA GLY A 49 -1.46 -11.65 1.55
C GLY A 49 -0.81 -11.06 0.28
N GLY A 50 0.44 -10.65 0.42
CA GLY A 50 1.31 -10.11 -0.62
C GLY A 50 2.57 -9.56 0.03
N ASP A 51 3.73 -9.77 -0.59
CA ASP A 51 5.01 -9.36 -0.01
C ASP A 51 5.38 -7.93 -0.43
N HIS A 52 5.02 -7.53 -1.64
CA HIS A 52 5.21 -6.17 -2.15
C HIS A 52 3.89 -5.58 -2.66
N ILE A 53 3.70 -4.26 -2.54
CA ILE A 53 2.59 -3.56 -3.20
C ILE A 53 3.01 -2.18 -3.71
N HIS A 54 2.54 -1.80 -4.89
CA HIS A 54 2.70 -0.44 -5.40
C HIS A 54 2.02 0.58 -4.47
N SER A 55 2.79 1.55 -3.96
CA SER A 55 2.32 2.60 -3.02
C SER A 55 2.24 3.98 -3.66
N GLY A 56 2.83 4.17 -4.84
CA GLY A 56 2.89 5.47 -5.54
C GLY A 56 4.24 6.13 -5.35
N THR A 57 4.49 7.20 -6.11
CA THR A 57 5.82 7.82 -6.22
C THR A 57 5.88 9.22 -5.63
N VAL A 58 4.73 9.89 -5.41
CA VAL A 58 4.61 11.32 -5.03
C VAL A 58 5.15 12.29 -6.08
N VAL A 59 6.37 12.06 -6.57
CA VAL A 59 7.09 12.90 -7.55
C VAL A 59 7.00 12.40 -9.00
N GLY A 60 6.39 11.23 -9.22
CA GLY A 60 6.29 10.64 -10.55
C GLY A 60 5.05 11.05 -11.32
N LYS A 61 4.73 10.31 -12.39
CA LYS A 61 3.66 10.67 -13.34
C LYS A 61 2.22 10.44 -12.83
N LEU A 62 2.06 9.67 -11.76
CA LEU A 62 0.76 9.29 -11.21
C LEU A 62 0.50 10.05 -9.91
N GLU A 63 -0.76 10.41 -9.68
CA GLU A 63 -1.19 11.17 -8.50
C GLU A 63 -0.80 10.48 -7.17
N GLY A 64 -0.33 11.28 -6.21
CA GLY A 64 -0.03 10.86 -4.85
C GLY A 64 0.39 12.03 -3.98
N GLU A 65 -0.35 12.29 -2.90
CA GLU A 65 -0.02 13.34 -1.93
C GLU A 65 0.94 12.81 -0.86
N ARG A 66 2.01 13.55 -0.55
CA ARG A 66 3.12 13.09 0.30
C ARG A 66 2.67 12.59 1.67
N GLU A 67 1.95 13.40 2.45
CA GLU A 67 1.59 13.03 3.83
C GLU A 67 0.65 11.83 3.87
N ILE A 68 -0.30 11.78 2.95
CA ILE A 68 -1.21 10.65 2.80
C ILE A 68 -0.46 9.38 2.40
N THR A 69 0.53 9.49 1.49
CA THR A 69 1.39 8.37 1.08
C THR A 69 2.21 7.84 2.23
N LEU A 70 2.83 8.71 3.03
CA LEU A 70 3.56 8.31 4.24
C LEU A 70 2.64 7.53 5.20
N GLY A 71 1.43 8.03 5.45
CA GLY A 71 0.47 7.37 6.33
C GLY A 71 0.16 5.92 5.92
N PHE A 72 -0.17 5.67 4.64
CA PHE A 72 -0.46 4.29 4.23
C PHE A 72 0.79 3.43 3.98
N VAL A 73 1.98 4.02 3.83
CA VAL A 73 3.25 3.29 3.85
C VAL A 73 3.53 2.75 5.26
N ASP A 74 3.27 3.54 6.30
CA ASP A 74 3.39 3.11 7.70
C ASP A 74 2.39 1.97 7.97
N LEU A 75 1.15 2.08 7.48
CA LEU A 75 0.15 0.98 7.56
C LEU A 75 0.57 -0.32 6.87
N LEU A 76 1.43 -0.26 5.86
CA LEU A 76 1.94 -1.43 5.16
C LEU A 76 3.11 -2.08 5.90
N ARG A 77 3.99 -1.30 6.54
CA ARG A 77 5.25 -1.79 7.10
C ARG A 77 5.21 -2.06 8.59
N ASP A 78 4.58 -1.16 9.34
CA ASP A 78 4.79 -1.10 10.79
C ASP A 78 3.84 -2.07 11.51
N ASP A 79 4.22 -2.48 12.71
CA ASP A 79 3.38 -3.34 13.56
C ASP A 79 2.29 -2.54 14.28
N PHE A 80 2.59 -1.29 14.63
CA PHE A 80 1.67 -0.40 15.31
C PHE A 80 1.73 1.00 14.71
N VAL A 81 0.58 1.52 14.27
CA VAL A 81 0.46 2.85 13.64
C VAL A 81 -0.56 3.67 14.42
N GLU A 82 -0.11 4.77 15.03
CA GLU A 82 -0.99 5.66 15.80
C GLU A 82 -1.94 6.46 14.91
N LYS A 83 -3.07 6.87 15.49
CA LYS A 83 -3.99 7.81 14.86
C LYS A 83 -3.30 9.15 14.59
N ASP A 84 -3.14 9.46 13.31
CA ASP A 84 -2.66 10.77 12.83
C ASP A 84 -3.51 11.27 11.67
N ARG A 85 -4.34 12.29 11.93
CA ARG A 85 -5.24 12.87 10.93
C ARG A 85 -4.51 13.68 9.86
N SER A 86 -3.30 14.17 10.14
CA SER A 86 -2.50 14.91 9.16
C SER A 86 -2.00 14.00 8.03
N ARG A 87 -1.78 12.71 8.34
CA ARG A 87 -1.47 11.64 7.37
C ARG A 87 -2.69 10.83 6.93
N GLY A 88 -3.89 11.29 7.28
CA GLY A 88 -5.14 10.60 6.94
C GLY A 88 -5.35 9.27 7.67
N ILE A 89 -4.71 9.06 8.81
CA ILE A 89 -4.92 7.90 9.70
C ILE A 89 -5.98 8.26 10.73
N TYR A 90 -7.17 7.66 10.59
CA TYR A 90 -8.33 7.99 11.42
C TYR A 90 -8.41 7.18 12.72
N PHE A 91 -7.78 6.01 12.72
CA PHE A 91 -7.79 5.04 13.81
C PHE A 91 -6.39 4.48 13.98
N THR A 92 -5.96 4.32 15.24
CA THR A 92 -4.79 3.53 15.58
C THR A 92 -4.97 2.10 15.05
N GLN A 93 -3.92 1.54 14.46
CA GLN A 93 -3.92 0.19 13.90
C GLN A 93 -2.78 -0.61 14.54
N ASP A 94 -3.15 -1.68 15.22
CA ASP A 94 -2.24 -2.72 15.70
C ASP A 94 -2.34 -3.93 14.76
N TRP A 95 -1.21 -4.48 14.35
CA TRP A 95 -1.09 -5.62 13.44
C TRP A 95 -0.65 -6.90 14.14
N VAL A 96 -0.31 -6.84 15.44
CA VAL A 96 -0.02 -8.00 16.29
C VAL A 96 0.89 -9.03 15.62
N SER A 97 2.03 -8.56 15.10
CA SER A 97 3.07 -9.34 14.41
C SER A 97 2.71 -9.86 13.02
N LEU A 98 1.62 -9.39 12.39
CA LEU A 98 1.37 -9.67 10.98
C LEU A 98 2.53 -9.08 10.14
N PRO A 99 3.17 -9.87 9.24
CA PRO A 99 4.30 -9.39 8.45
C PRO A 99 3.99 -8.08 7.71
N GLY A 100 5.00 -7.21 7.62
CA GLY A 100 4.95 -6.01 6.81
C GLY A 100 4.96 -6.32 5.31
N VAL A 101 4.48 -5.37 4.51
CA VAL A 101 4.48 -5.41 3.04
C VAL A 101 5.45 -4.33 2.54
N LEU A 102 6.35 -4.68 1.64
CA LEU A 102 7.29 -3.72 1.06
C LEU A 102 6.54 -2.75 0.13
N PRO A 103 6.55 -1.43 0.40
CA PRO A 103 5.96 -0.45 -0.50
C PRO A 103 6.85 -0.27 -1.75
N VAL A 104 6.22 -0.23 -2.92
CA VAL A 104 6.91 -0.08 -4.21
C VAL A 104 6.56 1.27 -4.84
N ALA A 105 7.57 2.13 -4.98
CA ALA A 105 7.49 3.37 -5.75
C ALA A 105 7.74 3.08 -7.24
N SER A 106 6.72 3.28 -8.09
CA SER A 106 6.85 3.10 -9.55
C SER A 106 5.91 4.03 -10.33
N GLY A 107 6.39 4.51 -11.48
CA GLY A 107 5.62 5.32 -12.43
C GLY A 107 6.27 6.67 -12.73
N GLY A 108 6.97 6.77 -13.87
CA GLY A 108 7.52 8.04 -14.38
C GLY A 108 8.64 8.64 -13.53
N ILE A 109 9.38 7.82 -12.79
CA ILE A 109 10.57 8.23 -12.03
C ILE A 109 11.83 8.08 -12.88
N HIS A 110 12.87 8.84 -12.54
CA HIS A 110 14.16 8.88 -13.25
C HIS A 110 15.24 9.35 -12.26
N VAL A 111 16.51 9.36 -12.68
CA VAL A 111 17.67 9.56 -11.79
C VAL A 111 17.59 10.81 -10.89
N TRP A 112 17.02 11.92 -11.36
CA TRP A 112 16.87 13.14 -10.55
C TRP A 112 15.87 13.03 -9.40
N HIS A 113 15.02 12.01 -9.40
CA HIS A 113 14.07 11.76 -8.32
C HIS A 113 14.70 10.98 -7.16
N MET A 114 15.89 10.40 -7.32
CA MET A 114 16.51 9.52 -6.32
C MET A 114 16.63 10.13 -4.92
N PRO A 115 16.99 11.42 -4.74
CA PRO A 115 17.07 12.01 -3.41
C PRO A 115 15.70 12.20 -2.72
N ALA A 116 14.61 12.19 -3.48
CA ALA A 116 13.26 12.43 -3.00
C ALA A 116 12.43 11.14 -2.76
N LEU A 117 12.89 10.02 -3.33
CA LEU A 117 12.33 8.68 -3.15
C LEU A 117 12.82 8.07 -1.83
#